data_AF-A0A0M8MM28-F1
#
_entry.id   AF-A0A0M8MM28-F1
#
_cell.length_a   1.000
_cell.length_b   1.000
_cell.length_c   1.000
_cell.angle_alpha   90.00
_cell.angle_beta   90.00
_cell.angle_gamma   90.00
#
_symmetry.space_group_name_H-M   'P 1'
#
loop_
_entity.id
_entity.type
_entity.pdbx_description
1 polymer ?
#
loop_
_entity_poly.entity_id
_entity_poly.type
_entity_poly.pdbx_seq_one_letter_code
_entity_poly.pdbx_strand_id
1 'polypeptide(L)' 'MDLKTRKLGLIEYLLHITDEKVFDKIEALIKSDYTAEDPFTQEEMIARALKAEEDYNAGRYLTTEELEEEMKNW' A
#
# COMPACT_ATOMS: atom_id res chain seq x y z
N MET A 1 -24.47 -5.07 -21.28
CA MET A 1 -23.02 -5.00 -21.55
C MET A 1 -22.29 -5.63 -20.37
N ASP A 2 -21.34 -6.52 -20.66
CA ASP A 2 -20.51 -7.14 -19.63
C ASP A 2 -19.53 -6.13 -19.01
N LEU A 3 -19.11 -6.37 -17.77
CA LEU A 3 -18.17 -5.50 -17.06
C LEU A 3 -16.83 -5.40 -17.81
N LYS A 4 -16.37 -6.46 -18.49
CA LYS A 4 -15.14 -6.43 -19.30
C LYS A 4 -15.27 -5.47 -20.47
N THR A 5 -16.42 -5.47 -21.14
CA THR A 5 -16.70 -4.55 -22.26
C THR A 5 -16.69 -3.10 -21.79
N ARG A 6 -17.28 -2.82 -20.61
CA ARG A 6 -17.28 -1.46 -20.03
C ARG A 6 -15.88 -0.98 -19.65
N LYS A 7 -15.03 -1.88 -19.11
CA LYS A 7 -13.64 -1.55 -18.76
C LYS A 7 -12.82 -1.20 -19.99
N LEU A 8 -12.95 -1.97 -21.07
CA LEU A 8 -12.21 -1.73 -22.29
C LEU A 8 -12.56 -0.37 -22.91
N GLY A 9 -13.84 -0.02 -22.96
CA GLY A 9 -14.27 1.29 -23.47
C GLY A 9 -13.79 2.46 -22.62
N LEU A 10 -13.65 2.27 -21.30
CA LEU A 10 -13.09 3.29 -20.42
C LEU A 10 -11.60 3.52 -20.68
N ILE A 11 -10.82 2.45 -20.87
CA ILE A 11 -9.39 2.56 -21.21
C ILE A 11 -9.20 3.30 -22.53
N GLU A 12 -9.99 2.94 -23.55
CA GLU A 12 -9.94 3.59 -24.85
C GLU A 12 -10.29 5.09 -24.72
N TYR A 13 -11.30 5.43 -23.94
CA TYR A 13 -11.65 6.83 -23.69
C TYR A 13 -10.52 7.60 -23.00
N LEU A 14 -9.90 7.04 -21.96
CA LEU A 14 -8.79 7.66 -21.23
C LEU A 14 -7.56 7.92 -22.13
N LEU A 15 -7.27 7.02 -23.07
CA LEU A 15 -6.14 7.18 -24.00
C LEU A 15 -6.32 8.36 -24.97
N HIS A 16 -7.55 8.78 -25.23
CA HIS A 16 -7.86 9.89 -26.15
C HIS A 16 -8.02 11.24 -25.43
N ILE A 17 -7.92 11.28 -24.09
CA ILE A 17 -7.99 12.54 -23.35
C ILE A 17 -6.69 13.31 -23.60
N THR A 18 -6.83 14.51 -24.18
CA THR A 18 -5.72 15.44 -24.42
C THR A 18 -5.72 16.65 -23.49
N ASP A 19 -6.83 16.87 -22.75
CA ASP A 19 -6.96 17.96 -21.78
C ASP A 19 -6.44 17.49 -20.41
N GLU A 20 -5.28 18.03 -20.01
CA GLU A 20 -4.64 17.75 -18.71
C GLU A 20 -5.57 18.04 -17.53
N LYS A 21 -6.41 19.08 -17.59
CA LYS A 21 -7.31 19.43 -16.47
C LYS A 21 -8.42 18.41 -16.29
N VAL A 22 -8.84 17.76 -17.37
CA VAL A 22 -9.82 16.67 -17.31
C VAL A 22 -9.15 15.42 -16.76
N PHE A 23 -7.92 15.14 -17.19
CA PHE A 23 -7.13 14.02 -16.67
C PHE A 23 -6.86 14.15 -15.17
N ASP A 24 -6.45 15.33 -14.69
CA ASP A 24 -6.19 15.60 -13.27
C ASP A 24 -7.41 15.35 -12.38
N LYS A 25 -8.61 15.71 -12.84
CA LYS A 25 -9.86 15.46 -12.10
C LYS A 25 -10.17 13.97 -12.00
N ILE A 26 -9.95 13.22 -13.08
CA ILE A 26 -10.16 11.77 -13.10
C ILE A 26 -9.13 11.11 -12.18
N GLU A 27 -7.88 11.55 -12.24
CA GLU A 27 -6.82 11.03 -11.40
C GLU A 27 -7.10 11.28 -9.91
N ALA A 28 -7.57 12.48 -9.56
CA ALA A 28 -7.98 12.81 -8.21
C ALA A 28 -9.14 11.95 -7.71
N LEU A 29 -10.14 11.66 -8.56
CA LEU A 29 -11.25 10.77 -8.22
C LEU A 29 -10.79 9.33 -7.98
N ILE A 30 -9.90 8.81 -8.82
CA ILE A 30 -9.32 7.47 -8.64
C ILE A 30 -8.51 7.42 -7.35
N LYS A 31 -7.66 8.43 -7.09
CA LYS A 31 -6.84 8.51 -5.87
C LYS A 31 -7.66 8.73 -4.60
N SER A 32 -8.83 9.38 -4.67
CA SER A 32 -9.70 9.53 -3.51
C SER A 32 -10.39 8.23 -3.08
N ASP A 33 -10.66 7.34 -4.03
CA ASP A 33 -11.18 5.99 -3.74
C ASP A 33 -10.05 4.99 -3.45
N TYR A 34 -8.84 5.27 -3.96
CA TYR A 34 -7.60 4.58 -3.58
C TYR A 34 -7.06 5.21 -2.30
N THR A 35 -7.77 5.02 -1.18
CA THR A 35 -7.12 5.15 0.13
C THR A 35 -5.91 4.22 0.08
N ALA A 36 -4.71 4.79 -0.03
CA ALA A 36 -3.50 4.06 0.31
C ALA A 36 -3.80 3.35 1.63
N GLU A 37 -3.59 2.02 1.69
CA GLU A 37 -3.87 1.21 2.88
C GLU A 37 -3.58 2.03 4.13
N ASP A 38 -4.62 2.27 4.94
CA ASP A 38 -4.67 3.36 5.91
C ASP A 38 -3.34 3.49 6.65
N PRO A 39 -2.71 4.69 6.65
CA PRO A 39 -1.55 4.91 7.50
C PRO A 39 -1.95 4.56 8.92
N PHE A 40 -1.16 3.72 9.60
CA PHE A 40 -1.43 3.27 10.97
C PHE A 40 -1.99 4.41 11.82
N THR A 41 -3.09 4.14 12.51
CA THR A 41 -3.61 5.05 13.53
C THR A 41 -2.54 5.29 14.59
N GLN A 42 -2.65 6.40 15.32
CA GLN A 42 -1.73 6.70 16.40
C GLN A 42 -1.70 5.57 17.45
N GLU A 43 -2.85 4.99 17.73
CA GLU A 43 -3.02 3.85 18.64
C GLU A 43 -2.30 2.61 18.13
N GLU A 44 -2.42 2.26 16.85
CA GLU A 44 -1.72 1.12 16.25
C GLU A 44 -0.21 1.32 16.24
N MET A 45 0.24 2.55 15.97
CA MET A 45 1.66 2.89 16.01
C MET A 45 2.23 2.75 17.42
N ILE A 46 1.51 3.23 18.45
CA ILE A 46 1.89 3.07 19.85
C ILE A 46 1.89 1.58 20.26
N ALA A 47 0.84 0.84 19.90
CA ALA A 47 0.73 -0.59 20.22
C ALA A 47 1.89 -1.39 19.61
N ARG A 48 2.30 -1.07 18.38
CA ARG A 48 3.44 -1.70 17.71
C ARG A 48 4.76 -1.38 18.40
N ALA A 49 4.97 -0.14 18.83
CA ALA A 49 6.17 0.26 19.56
C ALA A 49 6.29 -0.46 20.91
N LEU A 50 5.20 -0.54 21.67
CA LEU A 50 5.16 -1.26 22.95
C LEU A 50 5.45 -2.75 22.78
N LYS A 51 4.89 -3.37 21.73
CA LYS A 51 5.18 -4.77 21.42
C LYS A 51 6.65 -4.99 21.07
N ALA A 52 7.25 -4.10 20.27
CA ALA A 52 8.67 -4.19 19.93
C ALA A 52 9.57 -4.05 21.17
N GLU A 53 9.21 -3.19 22.12
CA GLU A 53 9.92 -3.06 23.39
C GLU A 53 9.79 -4.32 24.26
N GLU A 54 8.60 -4.92 24.32
CA GLU A 54 8.39 -6.20 25.01
C GLU A 54 9.22 -7.33 24.38
N ASP A 55 9.22 -7.42 23.04
CA ASP A 55 9.99 -8.42 22.30
C ASP A 55 11.50 -8.23 22.54
N TYR A 56 11.99 -7.00 22.53
CA TYR A 56 13.40 -6.70 22.85
C TYR A 56 13.77 -7.13 24.28
N ASN A 57 12.96 -6.76 25.27
CA ASN A 57 13.21 -7.11 26.67
C ASN A 57 13.12 -8.62 26.94
N ALA A 58 12.30 -9.32 26.18
CA ALA A 58 12.18 -10.78 26.23
C ALA A 58 13.27 -11.52 25.44
N GLY A 59 14.19 -10.80 24.77
CA GLY A 59 15.23 -11.39 23.92
C GLY A 59 14.68 -11.99 22.61
N ARG A 60 13.47 -11.60 22.20
CA ARG A 60 12.82 -12.02 20.94
C ARG A 60 13.20 -11.08 19.81
N TYR A 61 14.49 -10.93 19.57
CA TYR A 61 15.04 -10.19 18.43
C TYR A 61 16.13 -11.03 17.77
N LEU A 62 16.43 -10.71 16.51
CA LEU A 62 17.56 -11.27 15.78
C LEU A 62 18.54 -10.15 15.48
N THR A 63 19.84 -10.43 15.56
CA THR A 63 20.84 -9.56 14.93
C THR A 63 20.76 -9.67 13.42
N THR A 64 21.38 -8.73 12.73
CA THR A 64 21.47 -8.74 11.27
C THR A 64 22.13 -10.04 10.78
N GLU A 65 23.19 -10.48 11.45
CA GLU A 65 23.91 -11.70 11.10
C GLU A 65 23.05 -12.96 11.31
N GLU A 66 22.29 -13.03 12.41
CA GLU A 66 21.37 -14.14 12.68
C GLU A 66 20.25 -14.21 11.64
N LEU A 67 19.70 -13.05 11.27
CA LEU A 67 18.68 -12.94 10.22
C LEU A 67 19.21 -13.39 8.86
N GLU A 68 20.43 -12.97 8.49
CA GLU A 68 21.07 -13.36 7.23
C GLU A 68 21.31 -14.87 7.16
N GLU A 69 21.67 -15.53 8.26
CA GLU A 69 21.81 -17.00 8.29
C GLU A 69 20.46 -17.72 8.17
N GLU A 70 19.40 -17.22 8.81
CA GLU A 70 18.05 -17.79 8.66
C GLU A 70 17.53 -17.67 7.22
N MET A 71 17.75 -16.52 6.58
CA MET A 71 17.32 -16.25 5.22
C MET A 71 17.96 -17.17 4.17
N LYS A 72 19.15 -17.74 4.44
CA LYS A 72 19.79 -18.70 3.52
C LYS A 72 19.02 -20.00 3.35
N ASN A 73 18.17 -20.33 4.32
CA ASN A 73 17.37 -21.55 4.34
C ASN A 73 15.91 -21.34 3.91
N TRP A 74 15.55 -20.12 3.48
CA TRP A 74 14.21 -19.76 3.04
C TRP A 74 14.08 -19.86 1.51
#